data_AF-A0A8S2YW31-F1
#
_entry.id   AF-A0A8S2YW31-F1
#
_cell.length_a   1.000
_cell.length_b   1.000
_cell.length_c   1.000
_cell.angle_alpha   90.00
_cell.angle_beta   90.00
_cell.angle_gamma   90.00
#
_symmetry.space_group_name_H-M   'P 1'
#
loop_
_entity.id
_entity.type
_entity.pdbx_description
1 polymer ?
#
loop_
_entity_poly.entity_id
_entity_poly.type
_entity_poly.pdbx_seq_one_letter_code
_entity_poly.pdbx_strand_id
1 'polypeptide(L)'
;MPRLQIDLIDIRTRPDVISIDVSYLWILNCIDHFSKFSWSYPLQSKSAVEVTQKLRALFFVFGPPHLLHSDNGAEFIANVIVELKVLFPDMCFVRGRPRHPQSQ
;
A
#
# COMPACT_ATOMS: atom_id res chain seq x y z
N MET A 1 -13.12 -5.28 -5.52
CA MET A 1 -13.04 -5.23 -4.05
C MET A 1 -13.74 -3.96 -3.55
N PRO A 2 -14.53 -3.98 -2.46
CA PRO A 2 -15.19 -2.76 -1.98
C PRO A 2 -14.25 -1.86 -1.17
N ARG A 3 -13.42 -2.41 -0.27
CA ARG A 3 -12.47 -1.65 0.56
C ARG A 3 -11.18 -2.43 0.73
N LEU A 4 -10.07 -1.81 0.34
CA LEU A 4 -8.73 -2.34 0.56
C LEU A 4 -7.99 -1.46 1.56
N GLN A 5 -7.42 -2.06 2.59
CA GLN A 5 -6.54 -1.38 3.53
C GLN A 5 -5.09 -1.65 3.16
N ILE A 6 -4.27 -0.60 3.16
CA ILE A 6 -2.83 -0.70 2.90
C ILE A 6 -2.04 -0.16 4.08
N ASP A 7 -0.91 -0.80 4.36
CA ASP A 7 0.04 -0.39 5.39
C ASP A 7 1.48 -0.69 4.91
N LEU A 8 2.44 0.06 5.43
CA LEU A 8 3.87 -0.11 5.23
C LEU A 8 4.53 -0.55 6.53
N ILE A 9 5.01 -1.78 6.53
CA ILE A 9 5.70 -2.37 7.67
C ILE A 9 7.20 -2.12 7.50
N ASP A 10 7.82 -1.49 8.50
CA ASP A 10 9.26 -1.26 8.55
C ASP A 10 10.00 -2.51 9.01
N ILE A 11 10.83 -3.09 8.14
CA ILE A 11 11.67 -4.24 8.46
C ILE A 11 13.16 -3.90 8.45
N ARG A 12 13.53 -2.61 8.48
CA ARG A 12 14.94 -2.18 8.42
C ARG A 12 15.81 -2.69 9.56
N THR A 13 15.22 -3.12 10.67
CA THR A 13 15.95 -3.77 11.78
C THR A 13 16.44 -5.18 11.42
N ARG A 14 15.77 -5.84 10.45
CA ARG A 14 16.13 -7.15 9.89
C ARG A 14 15.76 -7.17 8.39
N PRO A 15 16.51 -6.44 7.55
CA PRO A 15 16.20 -6.34 6.14
C PRO A 15 16.42 -7.68 5.45
N ASP A 16 15.64 -7.94 4.39
CA ASP A 16 15.87 -9.09 3.52
C ASP A 16 16.88 -8.71 2.43
N VAL A 17 18.13 -9.15 2.58
CA VAL A 17 19.24 -8.79 1.70
C VAL A 17 19.41 -9.89 0.65
N ILE A 18 19.08 -9.56 -0.60
CA ILE A 18 19.17 -10.49 -1.73
C ILE A 18 20.54 -10.38 -2.41
N SER A 19 21.09 -9.17 -2.51
CA SER A 19 22.41 -8.90 -3.09
C SER A 19 22.95 -7.57 -2.57
N ILE A 20 24.16 -7.18 -3.01
CA ILE A 20 24.80 -5.93 -2.57
C ILE A 20 23.97 -4.67 -2.88
N ASP A 21 23.22 -4.68 -3.99
CA ASP A 21 22.40 -3.55 -4.45
C ASP A 21 20.89 -3.76 -4.19
N VAL A 22 20.49 -4.94 -3.69
CA VAL A 22 19.08 -5.29 -3.50
C VAL A 22 18.84 -5.74 -2.07
N SER A 23 18.19 -4.87 -1.31
CA SER A 23 17.68 -5.14 0.03
C SER A 23 16.25 -4.67 0.17
N TYR A 24 15.37 -5.52 0.69
CA TYR A 24 14.00 -5.12 1.03
C TYR A 24 13.95 -4.62 2.48
N LEU A 25 13.52 -3.38 2.59
CA LEU A 25 13.51 -2.61 3.85
C LEU A 25 12.10 -2.42 4.39
N TRP A 26 11.09 -2.65 3.55
CA TRP A 26 9.69 -2.45 3.86
C TRP A 26 8.85 -3.58 3.29
N ILE A 27 7.67 -3.78 3.88
CA ILE A 27 6.62 -4.64 3.33
C ILE A 27 5.38 -3.79 3.13
N LEU A 28 4.88 -3.73 1.89
CA LEU A 28 3.52 -3.26 1.61
C LEU A 28 2.55 -4.39 1.90
N ASN A 29 1.75 -4.22 2.94
CA ASN A 29 0.68 -5.12 3.27
C ASN A 29 -0.65 -4.56 2.75
N CYS A 30 -1.42 -5.36 2.03
CA CYS A 30 -2.72 -5.01 1.46
C CYS A 30 -3.74 -6.03 1.96
N ILE A 31 -4.80 -5.58 2.63
CA ILE A 31 -5.83 -6.45 3.19
C ILE A 31 -7.19 -6.06 2.61
N ASP A 32 -7.85 -7.00 1.93
CA ASP A 32 -9.25 -6.81 1.55
C ASP A 32 -10.13 -6.90 2.79
N HIS A 33 -10.89 -5.85 3.04
CA HIS A 33 -11.62 -5.71 4.30
C HIS A 33 -12.72 -6.75 4.48
N PHE A 34 -13.33 -7.22 3.39
CA PHE A 34 -14.46 -8.15 3.42
C PHE A 34 -13.98 -9.59 3.59
N SER A 35 -13.13 -10.07 2.70
CA SER A 35 -12.63 -11.45 2.70
C SER A 35 -11.54 -11.71 3.73
N LYS A 36 -10.91 -10.65 4.25
CA LYS A 36 -9.68 -10.71 5.08
C LYS A 36 -8.49 -11.34 4.35
N PHE A 37 -8.57 -11.52 3.04
CA PHE A 37 -7.44 -11.95 2.23
C PHE A 37 -6.35 -10.86 2.23
N SER A 38 -5.09 -11.27 2.38
CA SER A 38 -3.95 -10.36 2.43
C SER A 38 -2.93 -10.65 1.33
N TRP A 39 -2.31 -9.58 0.84
CA TRP A 39 -1.18 -9.60 -0.06
C TRP A 39 -0.03 -8.81 0.56
N SER A 40 1.17 -9.40 0.56
CA SER A 40 2.37 -8.76 1.07
C SER A 40 3.41 -8.65 -0.02
N TYR A 41 3.91 -7.43 -0.26
CA TYR A 41 4.93 -7.16 -1.27
C TYR A 41 6.18 -6.61 -0.60
N PRO A 42 7.35 -7.21 -0.82
CA PRO A 42 8.60 -6.64 -0.36
C PRO A 42 8.92 -5.39 -1.19
N LEU A 43 9.42 -4.35 -0.51
CA LEU A 43 9.78 -3.07 -1.09
C LEU A 43 11.20 -2.66 -0.64
N GLN A 44 11.99 -2.15 -1.58
CA GLN A 44 13.31 -1.61 -1.27
C GLN A 44 13.20 -0.23 -0.61
N SER A 45 12.15 0.51 -0.95
CA SER A 45 11.90 1.86 -0.46
C SER A 45 10.42 2.09 -0.14
N LYS A 46 10.14 3.11 0.68
CA LYS A 46 8.79 3.67 0.85
C LYS A 46 8.44 4.69 -0.24
N SER A 47 9.04 4.59 -1.43
CA SER A 47 8.76 5.55 -2.50
C SER A 47 7.34 5.33 -3.04
N ALA A 48 6.65 6.43 -3.36
CA ALA A 48 5.31 6.36 -3.92
C ALA A 48 5.28 5.54 -5.22
N VAL A 49 6.30 5.70 -6.07
CA VAL A 49 6.44 5.00 -7.33
C VAL A 49 6.45 3.47 -7.15
N GLU A 50 7.29 2.96 -6.25
CA GLU A 50 7.41 1.51 -6.01
C GLU A 50 6.10 0.93 -5.45
N VAL A 51 5.46 1.66 -4.54
CA VAL A 51 4.17 1.27 -3.95
C VAL A 51 3.06 1.27 -4.99
N THR A 52 2.93 2.33 -5.79
CA THR A 52 1.97 2.41 -6.88
C THR A 52 2.15 1.25 -7.86
N GLN A 53 3.39 0.90 -8.20
CA GLN A 53 3.67 -0.22 -9.11
C GLN A 53 3.11 -1.55 -8.56
N LYS A 54 3.30 -1.84 -7.27
CA LYS A 54 2.74 -3.06 -6.65
C LYS A 54 1.22 -3.02 -6.59
N LEU A 55 0.63 -1.89 -6.18
CA LEU A 55 -0.83 -1.73 -6.11
C LEU A 55 -1.49 -1.85 -7.49
N ARG A 56 -0.88 -1.25 -8.52
CA ARG A 56 -1.35 -1.35 -9.90
C ARG A 56 -1.34 -2.79 -10.39
N ALA A 57 -0.27 -3.54 -10.12
CA ALA A 57 -0.20 -4.95 -10.47
C ALA A 57 -1.32 -5.76 -9.79
N LEU A 58 -1.55 -5.52 -8.49
CA LEU A 58 -2.65 -6.14 -7.76
C LEU A 58 -4.02 -5.80 -8.40
N PHE A 59 -4.26 -4.53 -8.73
CA PHE A 59 -5.54 -4.08 -9.28
C PHE A 59 -5.79 -4.59 -10.70
N PHE A 60 -4.74 -4.85 -11.50
CA PHE A 60 -4.93 -5.49 -12.80
C PHE A 60 -5.35 -6.96 -12.71
N VAL A 61 -4.96 -7.66 -11.63
CA VAL A 61 -5.34 -9.07 -11.44
C VAL A 61 -6.74 -9.19 -10.84
N PHE A 62 -7.07 -8.37 -9.84
CA PHE A 62 -8.29 -8.54 -9.04
C PHE A 62 -9.30 -7.39 -9.17
N GLY A 63 -8.99 -6.39 -9.99
CA GLY A 63 -9.75 -5.14 -10.10
C GLY A 63 -9.37 -4.12 -9.01
N PRO A 64 -9.56 -2.82 -9.28
CA PRO A 64 -9.35 -1.77 -8.29
C PRO A 64 -10.37 -1.87 -7.14
N PRO A 65 -10.02 -1.42 -5.93
CA PRO A 65 -10.98 -1.28 -4.86
C PRO A 65 -11.83 -0.02 -5.04
N HIS A 66 -13.09 -0.02 -4.58
CA HIS A 66 -13.88 1.23 -4.55
C HIS A 66 -13.30 2.23 -3.54
N LEU A 67 -12.83 1.75 -2.39
CA LEU A 67 -12.18 2.54 -1.35
C LEU A 67 -10.80 2.00 -1.01
N LEU A 68 -9.76 2.83 -1.17
CA LEU A 68 -8.42 2.57 -0.66
C LEU A 68 -8.21 3.30 0.67
N HIS A 69 -7.90 2.56 1.72
CA HIS A 69 -7.64 3.09 3.06
C HIS A 69 -6.17 2.93 3.42
N SER A 70 -5.51 4.01 3.82
CA SER A 70 -4.13 3.97 4.31
C SER A 70 -4.00 4.65 5.66
N ASP A 71 -3.22 4.05 6.56
CA ASP A 71 -2.83 4.58 7.87
C ASP A 71 -1.54 5.43 7.86
N ASN A 72 -0.79 5.37 6.77
CA ASN A 72 0.48 6.08 6.60
C ASN A 72 0.34 7.60 6.37
N GLY A 73 1.47 8.31 6.52
CA GLY A 73 1.55 9.78 6.49
C GLY A 73 0.95 10.43 5.23
N ALA A 74 0.36 11.62 5.41
CA ALA A 74 -0.43 12.33 4.39
C ALA A 74 0.35 12.63 3.10
N GLU A 75 1.64 12.93 3.20
CA GLU A 75 2.50 13.30 2.05
C GLU A 75 2.79 12.09 1.15
N PHE A 76 3.14 10.95 1.76
CA PHE A 76 3.39 9.72 1.02
C PHE A 76 2.15 9.28 0.24
N ILE A 77 0.99 9.31 0.92
CA ILE A 77 -0.29 8.91 0.33
C ILE A 77 -0.76 9.88 -0.75
N ALA A 78 -0.48 11.17 -0.64
CA ALA A 78 -0.83 12.12 -1.70
C ALA A 78 -0.21 11.72 -3.05
N ASN A 79 1.07 11.34 -3.06
CA ASN A 79 1.76 10.96 -4.30
C ASN A 79 1.22 9.66 -4.89
N VAL A 80 0.97 8.64 -4.05
CA VAL A 80 0.38 7.36 -4.49
C VAL A 80 -1.03 7.57 -5.08
N ILE A 81 -1.84 8.44 -4.44
CA ILE A 81 -3.18 8.76 -4.91
C ILE A 81 -3.15 9.42 -6.29
N VAL A 82 -2.25 10.40 -6.49
CA VAL A 82 -2.13 11.11 -7.76
C VAL A 82 -1.87 10.13 -8.90
N GLU A 83 -0.92 9.21 -8.73
CA GLU A 83 -0.59 8.22 -9.77
C GLU A 83 -1.73 7.22 -10.02
N LEU A 84 -2.40 6.73 -8.96
CA LEU A 84 -3.50 5.77 -9.10
C LEU A 84 -4.76 6.39 -9.71
N LYS A 85 -5.06 7.66 -9.42
CA LYS A 85 -6.25 8.33 -9.96
C LYS A 85 -6.20 8.55 -11.47
N VAL A 86 -5.01 8.61 -12.06
CA VAL A 86 -4.86 8.67 -13.52
C VAL A 86 -5.42 7.41 -14.18
N LEU A 87 -5.25 6.25 -13.53
CA LEU A 87 -5.68 4.96 -14.05
C LEU A 87 -7.08 4.55 -13.58
N PHE A 88 -7.45 4.97 -12.37
CA PHE A 88 -8.68 4.55 -11.71
C PHE A 88 -9.39 5.78 -11.11
N PRO A 89 -10.01 6.64 -11.95
CA PRO A 89 -10.57 7.92 -11.52
C PRO A 89 -11.70 7.78 -10.50
N ASP A 90 -12.45 6.68 -10.54
CA ASP A 90 -13.60 6.41 -9.66
C ASP A 90 -13.21 5.89 -8.26
N MET A 91 -11.91 5.69 -8.00
CA MET A 91 -11.44 5.24 -6.68
C MET A 91 -11.56 6.34 -5.63
N CYS A 92 -12.16 5.99 -4.50
CA CYS A 92 -12.17 6.78 -3.28
C CYS A 92 -10.94 6.47 -2.42
N PHE A 93 -10.47 7.47 -1.67
CA PHE A 93 -9.30 7.34 -0.80
C PHE A 93 -9.62 7.91 0.58
N VAL A 94 -9.34 7.12 1.62
CA VAL A 94 -9.49 7.54 3.02
C VAL A 94 -8.14 7.39 3.72
N ARG A 95 -7.88 8.32 4.64
CA ARG A 95 -6.70 8.30 5.51
C ARG A 95 -7.12 7.86 6.91
N GLY A 96 -6.31 7.01 7.53
CA GLY A 96 -6.43 6.65 8.93
C GLY A 96 -6.21 7.87 9.83
N ARG A 97 -6.91 7.92 10.97
CA ARG A 97 -6.73 9.01 11.93
C ARG A 97 -5.42 8.79 12.70
N PRO A 98 -4.60 9.84 12.91
CA PRO A 98 -3.43 9.73 13.76
C PRO A 98 -3.81 9.23 15.16
N ARG A 99 -3.09 8.21 15.67
CA ARG A 99 -3.18 7.71 17.06
C ARG A 99 -4.47 6.96 17.46
N HIS A 100 -5.12 6.26 16.53
CA HIS A 100 -6.21 5.32 16.88
C HIS A 100 -5.99 3.92 16.26
N PRO A 101 -5.21 3.04 16.93
CA PRO A 101 -4.97 1.67 16.46
C PRO A 101 -6.25 0.83 16.35
N GLN A 102 -7.29 1.15 17.14
CA GLN A 102 -8.57 0.44 17.16
C GLN A 102 -9.47 0.74 15.95
N SER A 103 -9.14 1.76 15.15
CA SER A 103 -9.90 2.11 13.93
C SER A 103 -9.37 1.40 12.67
N GLN A 104 -8.39 0.51 12.84
CA GLN A 104 -7.70 -0.20 11.76
C GLN A 104 -8.34 -1.55 11.46
#